data_AF-R3W4J8-F1
#
_entry.id   AF-R3W4J8-F1
#
_cell.length_a   1.000
_cell.length_b   1.000
_cell.length_c   1.000
_cell.angle_alpha   90.00
_cell.angle_beta   90.00
_cell.angle_gamma   90.00
#
_symmetry.space_group_name_H-M   'P 1'
#
loop_
_entity.id
_entity.type
_entity.pdbx_description
1 polymer ?
#
loop_
_entity_poly.entity_id
_entity_poly.type
_entity_poly.pdbx_seq_one_letter_code
_entity_poly.pdbx_strand_id
1 'polypeptide(L)' 'MLVKFLVGMIVFTYGTNFLVYLYLKNQKKVGILEKLSIYFGINMSVMLADGVLLFFGKLLEDGILVFE' A
#
# COMPACT_ATOMS: atom_id res chain seq x y z
N MET A 1 -6.42 -11.87 14.62
CA MET A 1 -5.19 -11.58 13.86
C MET A 1 -5.49 -10.79 12.60
N LEU A 2 -6.43 -11.27 11.79
CA LEU A 2 -6.85 -10.70 10.51
C LEU A 2 -7.30 -9.22 10.55
N VAL A 3 -8.08 -8.81 11.57
CA VAL A 3 -8.48 -7.40 11.74
C VAL A 3 -7.29 -6.47 11.97
N LYS A 4 -6.30 -6.87 12.78
CA LYS A 4 -5.09 -6.06 13.03
C LYS A 4 -4.25 -5.93 11.77
N PHE A 5 -4.17 -7.00 10.98
CA PHE A 5 -3.48 -7.00 9.70
C PHE A 5 -4.17 -6.06 8.69
N LEU A 6 -5.49 -6.14 8.56
CA LEU A 6 -6.28 -5.23 7.72
C LEU A 6 -6.11 -3.76 8.14
N VAL A 7 -6.16 -3.47 9.45
CA VAL A 7 -5.92 -2.11 9.95
C VAL A 7 -4.50 -1.64 9.59
N GLY A 8 -3.50 -2.52 9.68
CA GLY A 8 -2.13 -2.22 9.25
C GLY A 8 -2.05 -1.87 7.75
N MET A 9 -2.70 -2.64 6.89
CA MET A 9 -2.77 -2.37 5.45
C MET A 9 -3.47 -1.04 5.15
N ILE A 10 -4.59 -0.76 5.82
CA ILE A 10 -5.32 0.51 5.68
C ILE A 10 -4.41 1.68 6.05
N VAL A 11 -3.72 1.61 7.20
CA VAL A 11 -2.78 2.64 7.63
C VAL A 11 -1.64 2.80 6.63
N PHE A 12 -1.11 1.70 6.09
CA PHE A 12 -0.05 1.72 5.08
C PHE A 12 -0.50 2.43 3.79
N THR A 13 -1.69 2.11 3.30
CA THR A 13 -2.27 2.69 2.08
C THR A 13 -2.54 4.19 2.24
N TYR A 14 -3.23 4.59 3.30
CA TYR A 14 -3.51 6.01 3.56
C TYR A 14 -2.25 6.80 3.94
N GLY A 15 -1.33 6.19 4.69
CA GLY A 15 -0.04 6.79 5.02
C GLY A 15 0.81 7.06 3.78
N THR A 16 0.86 6.10 2.85
CA THR A 16 1.54 6.29 1.57
C THR A 16 0.90 7.43 0.78
N ASN A 17 -0.43 7.44 0.63
CA ASN A 17 -1.15 8.53 -0.05
C ASN A 17 -0.90 9.91 0.59
N PHE A 18 -0.79 9.97 1.91
CA PHE A 18 -0.45 11.20 2.63
C PHE A 18 0.98 11.67 2.34
N LEU A 19 1.96 10.75 2.28
CA LEU A 19 3.34 11.08 1.90
C LEU A 19 3.43 11.59 0.46
N VAL A 20 2.67 11.00 -0.48
CA VAL A 20 2.57 11.51 -1.86
C VAL A 20 2.03 12.92 -1.89
N TYR A 21 0.96 13.18 -1.13
CA TYR A 21 0.39 14.51 -1.01
C TYR A 21 1.43 15.52 -0.49
N LEU A 22 2.16 15.20 0.58
CA LEU A 22 3.21 16.08 1.11
C LEU A 22 4.34 16.32 0.09
N TYR A 23 4.78 15.27 -0.59
CA TYR A 23 5.80 15.38 -1.63
C TYR A 23 5.36 16.32 -2.76
N LEU A 24 4.17 16.12 -3.31
CA LEU A 24 3.63 16.94 -4.39
C LEU A 24 3.31 18.37 -3.97
N LYS A 25 2.91 18.58 -2.71
CA LYS A 25 2.67 19.91 -2.15
C LYS A 25 3.95 20.75 -2.09
N ASN A 26 5.08 20.13 -1.77
CA ASN A 26 6.37 20.81 -1.68
C ASN A 26 7.01 21.06 -3.05
N GLN A 27 6.54 20.35 -4.09
CA GLN A 27 7.02 20.47 -5.46
C GLN A 27 6.21 21.50 -6.26
N LYS A 28 6.70 22.75 -6.35
CA LYS A 28 6.00 23.85 -7.04
C LYS A 28 5.99 23.74 -8.59
N LYS A 29 6.84 22.91 -9.19
CA LYS A 29 7.07 22.85 -10.65
C LYS A 29 6.55 21.60 -11.36
N VAL A 30 5.97 20.64 -10.64
CA VAL A 30 5.51 19.38 -11.25
C VAL A 30 4.22 19.63 -12.03
N GLY A 31 4.23 19.27 -13.31
CA GLY A 31 3.08 19.42 -14.21
C GLY A 31 1.91 18.51 -13.84
N ILE A 32 0.71 18.81 -14.34
CA ILE A 32 -0.51 18.04 -14.00
C ILE A 32 -0.39 16.57 -14.41
N LEU A 33 0.13 16.29 -15.62
CA LEU A 33 0.32 14.91 -16.11
C LEU A 33 1.34 14.14 -15.26
N GLU A 34 2.36 14.82 -14.78
CA GLU A 34 3.42 14.25 -13.94
C GLU A 34 2.91 13.98 -12.52
N LYS A 35 2.03 14.84 -11.98
CA LYS A 35 1.30 14.54 -10.74
C LYS A 35 0.44 13.29 -10.90
N LEU A 36 -0.30 13.19 -12.00
CA LEU A 36 -1.14 12.01 -12.27
C LEU A 36 -0.30 10.74 -12.40
N SER A 37 0.83 10.77 -13.12
CA SER A 37 1.70 9.61 -13.25
C SER A 37 2.25 9.16 -11.89
N ILE A 38 2.62 10.10 -11.01
CA ILE A 38 3.05 9.79 -9.64
C ILE A 38 1.90 9.17 -8.84
N TYR A 39 0.69 9.72 -8.90
CA TYR A 39 -0.47 9.14 -8.21
C TYR A 39 -0.80 7.73 -8.70
N PHE A 40 -0.78 7.50 -10.01
CA PHE A 40 -1.04 6.18 -10.58
C PHE A 40 0.07 5.19 -10.24
N GLY A 41 1.33 5.58 -10.38
CA GLY A 41 2.48 4.73 -10.08
C GLY A 41 2.49 4.29 -8.62
N ILE A 42 2.19 5.20 -7.70
CA ILE A 42 2.18 4.89 -6.27
C ILE A 42 0.97 4.05 -5.89
N ASN A 43 -0.24 4.37 -6.37
CA ASN A 43 -1.41 3.53 -6.09
C ASN A 43 -1.26 2.11 -6.65
N MET A 44 -0.69 1.94 -7.85
CA MET A 44 -0.40 0.61 -8.39
C MET A 44 0.65 -0.14 -7.55
N SER A 45 1.68 0.55 -7.07
CA SER A 45 2.72 -0.04 -6.21
C SER A 45 2.15 -0.47 -4.85
N VAL A 46 1.28 0.34 -4.26
CA VAL A 46 0.56 0.00 -3.01
C VAL A 46 -0.35 -1.20 -3.23
N MET A 47 -1.11 -1.23 -4.34
CA MET A 47 -1.99 -2.36 -4.65
C MET A 47 -1.21 -3.67 -4.86
N LEU A 48 -0.02 -3.59 -5.47
CA LEU A 48 0.89 -4.73 -5.59
C LEU A 48 1.40 -5.18 -4.22
N ALA A 49 1.83 -4.25 -3.36
CA ALA A 49 2.28 -4.55 -2.02
C ALA A 49 1.17 -5.21 -1.19
N ASP A 50 -0.06 -4.70 -1.29
CA ASP A 50 -1.23 -5.27 -0.64
C ASP A 50 -1.48 -6.71 -1.08
N GLY A 51 -1.37 -7.00 -2.39
CA GLY A 51 -1.49 -8.35 -2.92
C GLY A 51 -0.41 -9.31 -2.41
N VAL A 52 0.85 -8.84 -2.36
CA VAL A 52 1.97 -9.63 -1.81
C VAL A 52 1.78 -9.91 -0.33
N LEU A 53 1.38 -8.89 0.45
CA LEU A 53 1.15 -9.01 1.88
C LEU A 53 -0.01 -9.98 2.17
N LEU A 54 -1.12 -9.89 1.43
CA LEU A 54 -2.23 -10.83 1.55
C LEU A 54 -1.83 -12.25 1.17
N PHE A 55 -1.03 -12.42 0.12
CA PHE A 55 -0.53 -13.73 -0.30
C PHE A 55 0.30 -14.39 0.80
N PHE A 56 1.27 -13.68 1.39
CA PHE A 56 2.06 -14.20 2.50
C PHE A 56 1.23 -14.38 3.77
N GLY A 57 0.30 -13.47 4.05
CA GLY A 57 -0.64 -13.60 5.17
C GLY A 57 -1.44 -14.89 5.10
N LYS A 58 -1.97 -15.20 3.91
CA LYS A 58 -2.69 -16.45 3.67
C LYS A 58 -1.79 -17.68 3.74
N LEU A 59 -0.58 -17.64 3.16
CA LEU A 59 0.38 -18.75 3.25
C LEU A 59 0.75 -19.08 4.70
N LEU A 60 0.91 -18.07 5.55
CA LEU A 60 1.16 -18.29 6.98
C LEU A 60 -0.06 -18.88 7.67
N GLU A 61 -1.26 -18.41 7.37
CA GLU A 61 -2.51 -18.92 7.95
C GLU A 61 -2.75 -20.39 7.55
N ASP A 62 -2.65 -20.72 6.26
CA ASP A 62 -2.80 -22.08 5.74
C ASP A 62 -1.64 -22.99 6.19
N GLY A 63 -0.41 -22.45 6.29
CA GLY A 63 0.78 -23.20 6.73
C GLY A 63 0.77 -23.54 8.22
N ILE A 64 0.29 -22.64 9.09
CA ILE A 64 0.10 -22.90 10.52
C ILE A 64 -0.91 -24.05 10.73
N LEU A 65 -1.97 -24.09 9.91
CA LEU A 65 -3.00 -25.13 9.92
C LEU A 65 -2.51 -26.54 9.53
N VAL A 66 -1.30 -26.67 8.97
CA VAL A 66 -0.67 -27.96 8.64
C VAL A 66 0.18 -28.51 9.78
N PHE A 67 0.60 -27.64 10.73
CA PHE A 67 1.44 -28.02 11.88
C PHE A 67 0.64 -28.15 13.19
N GLU A 68 -0.68 -27.94 13.15
CA GLU A 68 -1.64 -28.16 14.24
C GLU A 68 -2.52 -29.38 13.91
#